data_AF-A0A963IAE9-F1
#
_entry.id   AF-A0A963IAE9-F1
#
_cell.length_a   1.000
_cell.length_b   1.000
_cell.length_c   1.000
_cell.angle_alpha   90.00
_cell.angle_beta   90.00
_cell.angle_gamma   90.00
#
_symmetry.space_group_name_H-M   'P 1'
#
loop_
_entity.id
_entity.type
_entity.pdbx_description
1 polymer ?
#
loop_
_entity_poly.entity_id
_entity_poly.type
_entity_poly.pdbx_seq_one_letter_code
_entity_poly.pdbx_strand_id
1 'polypeptide(L)'
;TALQPIIDVGLDYLRLGQPVPTLSGGEAQRLKLAGHLAQFAAKAKKRKPNKRQNVGGTLFLFDEPTTGLHFDDVARLLKAFQKLVDAGHSLLVIEHNLDVIRAADWLVDLGPEGGEGGGLLIAEGTPAEVAKHATSHTGRALAEYEAELSKPATAFKVAEKSVAYRPRSAGAVSIRHAREHNLKNIDVDIPREGFTVITGVSGSGKSTLAFDILFGEGQRRYLESLNAYARQFVQPAARPEVDAIFGIPPTVAIEQRTSRGGRKSTVATLTELYHFLRLIYVKLGTQYCPTCDVPVSPQSLESIIARISEEHRGHSVELLAPLINNRKGLYTDLAKWARGKGYEQLRVDGDYLPTRKWPRLDRYVEHTIELPVGMVKVGPEHEGLLREQVKEALEVGKGVLKVLRLGTVGAKPEVFSTHRACPSCGKSFPELDPRLFSFNSKHGWCNSCFGTGLVVGKVKEEEVHDLDLASMDEEPTETCPSCEGARLNPVARAVRFADRPIHALTAGSVDAVADFVKGMALTGREVDIARDIVSELGSRLGFLQQVGLGYLALDRAAPTLSGGEAQRIRLAAQLGSSLTGVCYILDEPTIGLHPRD
;
A
#
# COMPACT_ATOMS: atom_id res chain seq x y z
N THR A 1 -25.49 17.61 -25.82
CA THR A 1 -25.25 17.83 -24.38
C THR A 1 -23.81 17.50 -24.04
N ALA A 2 -23.26 17.94 -22.90
CA ALA A 2 -21.86 17.67 -22.53
C ALA A 2 -21.55 16.17 -22.33
N LEU A 3 -22.58 15.36 -22.09
CA LEU A 3 -22.49 13.91 -21.86
C LEU A 3 -22.69 13.07 -23.13
N GLN A 4 -23.08 13.68 -24.26
CA GLN A 4 -23.36 12.95 -25.50
C GLN A 4 -22.18 12.07 -25.97
N PRO A 5 -20.91 12.51 -25.91
CA PRO A 5 -19.79 11.68 -26.31
C PRO A 5 -19.60 10.42 -25.47
N ILE A 6 -20.06 10.41 -24.22
CA ILE A 6 -20.01 9.25 -23.31
C ILE A 6 -21.11 8.24 -23.68
N ILE A 7 -22.29 8.75 -24.02
CA ILE A 7 -23.42 7.93 -24.52
C ILE A 7 -23.06 7.30 -25.86
N ASP A 8 -22.42 8.06 -26.75
CA ASP A 8 -22.06 7.63 -28.10
C ASP A 8 -21.07 6.45 -28.12
N VAL A 9 -20.29 6.25 -27.04
CA VAL A 9 -19.36 5.12 -26.88
C VAL A 9 -19.94 3.98 -26.02
N GLY A 10 -21.24 4.04 -25.70
CA GLY A 10 -21.94 2.99 -24.93
C GLY A 10 -21.56 2.95 -23.45
N LEU A 11 -21.30 4.11 -22.84
CA LEU A 11 -20.97 4.24 -21.41
C LEU A 11 -22.07 4.99 -20.63
N ASP A 12 -23.31 4.94 -21.12
CA ASP A 12 -24.49 5.59 -20.53
C ASP A 12 -24.92 4.99 -19.19
N TYR A 13 -24.44 3.80 -18.84
CA TYR A 13 -24.65 3.16 -17.55
C TYR A 13 -23.69 3.61 -16.43
N LEU A 14 -22.60 4.33 -16.76
CA LEU A 14 -21.63 4.77 -15.76
C LEU A 14 -22.19 5.88 -14.87
N ARG A 15 -21.89 5.79 -13.57
CA ARG A 15 -22.32 6.81 -12.59
C ARG A 15 -21.33 7.98 -12.56
N LEU A 16 -21.83 9.20 -12.60
CA LEU A 16 -21.01 10.40 -12.38
C LEU A 16 -20.39 10.35 -10.97
N GLY A 17 -19.06 10.47 -10.88
CA GLY A 17 -18.32 10.32 -9.62
C GLY A 17 -17.78 8.91 -9.35
N GLN A 18 -18.06 7.93 -10.22
CA GLN A 18 -17.44 6.61 -10.16
C GLN A 18 -15.90 6.73 -10.26
N PRO A 19 -15.12 6.13 -9.34
CA PRO A 19 -13.66 6.20 -9.41
C PRO A 19 -13.13 5.53 -10.68
N VAL A 20 -12.29 6.25 -11.45
CA VAL A 20 -11.65 5.75 -12.69
C VAL A 20 -10.96 4.38 -12.52
N PRO A 21 -10.33 4.04 -11.38
CA PRO A 21 -9.73 2.72 -11.17
C PRO A 21 -10.71 1.54 -11.15
N THR A 22 -12.02 1.80 -11.10
CA THR A 22 -13.07 0.76 -11.12
C THR A 22 -13.54 0.40 -12.53
N LEU A 23 -13.06 1.12 -13.55
CA LEU A 23 -13.42 0.86 -14.95
C LEU A 23 -12.64 -0.33 -15.50
N SER A 24 -13.28 -1.15 -16.32
CA SER A 24 -12.60 -2.17 -17.12
C SER A 24 -11.65 -1.54 -18.14
N GLY A 25 -10.71 -2.32 -18.69
CA GLY A 25 -9.78 -1.84 -19.71
C GLY A 25 -10.52 -1.22 -20.91
N GLY A 26 -11.54 -1.91 -21.43
CA GLY A 26 -12.38 -1.43 -22.52
C GLY A 26 -13.25 -0.22 -22.15
N GLU A 27 -13.73 -0.11 -20.90
CA GLU A 27 -14.43 1.09 -20.42
C GLU A 27 -13.51 2.30 -20.34
N ALA A 28 -12.29 2.12 -19.82
CA ALA A 28 -11.30 3.18 -19.72
C ALA A 28 -10.84 3.68 -21.11
N GLN A 29 -10.69 2.77 -22.08
CA GLN A 29 -10.39 3.11 -23.48
C GLN A 29 -11.54 3.91 -24.11
N ARG A 30 -12.80 3.44 -23.97
CA ARG A 30 -13.99 4.14 -24.49
C ARG A 30 -14.21 5.49 -23.82
N LEU A 31 -13.89 5.64 -22.53
CA LEU A 31 -13.96 6.93 -21.83
C LEU A 31 -12.92 7.94 -22.37
N LYS A 32 -11.69 7.48 -22.69
CA LYS A 32 -10.68 8.31 -23.37
C LYS A 32 -11.18 8.75 -24.75
N LEU A 33 -11.75 7.82 -25.52
CA LEU A 33 -12.36 8.10 -26.83
C LEU A 33 -13.47 9.17 -26.73
N ALA A 34 -14.37 9.04 -25.76
CA ALA A 34 -15.40 10.04 -25.47
C ALA A 34 -14.80 11.43 -25.16
N GLY A 35 -13.70 11.47 -24.39
CA GLY A 35 -12.97 12.70 -24.09
C GLY A 35 -12.42 13.38 -25.35
N HIS A 36 -11.86 12.62 -26.29
CA HIS A 36 -11.40 13.14 -27.58
C HIS A 36 -12.57 13.65 -28.43
N LEU A 37 -13.64 12.86 -28.59
CA LEU A 37 -14.85 13.27 -29.31
C LEU A 37 -15.46 14.57 -28.75
N ALA A 38 -15.46 14.74 -27.41
CA ALA A 38 -15.92 15.96 -26.75
C ALA A 38 -15.07 17.19 -27.08
N GLN A 39 -13.74 17.05 -27.06
CA GLN A 39 -12.81 18.13 -27.40
C GLN A 39 -12.96 18.57 -28.86
N PHE A 40 -13.21 17.63 -29.78
CA PHE A 40 -13.43 17.94 -31.19
C PHE A 40 -14.77 18.61 -31.44
N ALA A 41 -15.86 18.12 -30.84
CA ALA A 41 -17.17 18.78 -30.90
C ALA A 41 -17.10 20.23 -30.39
N ALA A 42 -16.29 20.50 -29.36
CA ALA A 42 -16.04 21.84 -28.85
C ALA A 42 -15.20 22.72 -29.79
N LYS A 43 -14.19 22.16 -30.47
CA LYS A 43 -13.37 22.87 -31.47
C LYS A 43 -14.15 23.17 -32.76
N ALA A 44 -15.02 22.27 -33.22
CA ALA A 44 -15.86 22.47 -34.40
C ALA A 44 -16.83 23.65 -34.24
N LYS A 45 -17.43 23.85 -33.05
CA LYS A 45 -18.32 24.98 -32.75
C LYS A 45 -17.66 26.36 -32.72
N LYS A 46 -16.32 26.43 -32.64
CA LYS A 46 -15.55 27.70 -32.60
C LYS A 46 -14.97 28.13 -33.96
N ARG A 47 -15.23 27.39 -35.06
CA ARG A 47 -14.66 27.69 -36.39
C ARG A 47 -15.44 28.82 -37.09
N LYS A 48 -14.74 29.89 -37.49
CA LYS A 48 -15.20 30.84 -38.52
C LYS A 48 -14.97 30.23 -39.91
N PRO A 49 -15.87 30.45 -40.90
CA PRO A 49 -15.92 29.68 -42.15
C PRO A 49 -14.76 29.92 -43.14
N ASN A 50 -13.82 30.85 -42.89
CA ASN A 50 -12.93 31.38 -43.94
C ASN A 50 -11.41 31.23 -43.72
N LYS A 51 -10.94 30.19 -43.03
CA LYS A 51 -9.52 29.82 -43.07
C LYS A 51 -9.34 28.31 -43.26
N ARG A 52 -8.98 27.91 -44.48
CA ARG A 52 -8.33 26.62 -44.76
C ARG A 52 -6.95 26.64 -44.11
N GLN A 53 -6.88 26.30 -42.83
CA GLN A 53 -5.64 25.85 -42.22
C GLN A 53 -5.64 24.33 -42.24
N ASN A 54 -4.52 23.77 -42.70
CA ASN A 54 -4.21 22.35 -42.73
C ASN A 54 -4.10 21.86 -41.27
N VAL A 55 -5.22 21.49 -40.66
CA VAL A 55 -5.22 20.84 -39.35
C VAL A 55 -4.88 19.38 -39.63
N GLY A 56 -3.62 18.99 -39.42
CA GLY A 56 -3.21 17.60 -39.56
C GLY A 56 -4.10 16.70 -38.69
N GLY A 57 -4.64 15.63 -39.30
CA GLY A 57 -5.40 14.62 -38.58
C GLY A 57 -4.56 13.95 -37.50
N THR A 58 -5.20 13.48 -36.43
CA THR A 58 -4.56 12.63 -35.42
C THR A 58 -4.70 11.17 -35.85
N LEU A 59 -3.62 10.39 -35.73
CA LEU A 59 -3.68 8.94 -35.86
C LEU A 59 -4.03 8.32 -34.50
N PHE A 60 -5.09 7.52 -34.46
CA PHE A 60 -5.49 6.76 -33.28
C PHE A 60 -5.10 5.29 -33.46
N LEU A 61 -4.44 4.72 -32.45
CA LEU A 61 -4.17 3.28 -32.36
C LEU A 61 -5.08 2.65 -31.30
N PHE A 62 -5.77 1.58 -31.66
CA PHE A 62 -6.58 0.78 -30.77
C PHE A 62 -6.12 -0.68 -30.79
N ASP A 63 -6.04 -1.27 -29.59
CA ASP A 63 -5.65 -2.66 -29.39
C ASP A 63 -6.84 -3.38 -28.75
N GLU A 64 -7.44 -4.29 -29.53
CA GLU A 64 -8.63 -5.10 -29.21
C GLU A 64 -9.75 -4.34 -28.48
N PRO A 65 -10.31 -3.25 -29.06
CA PRO A 65 -11.24 -2.38 -28.38
C PRO A 65 -12.64 -3.01 -28.14
N THR A 66 -12.92 -4.19 -28.70
CA THR A 66 -14.19 -4.90 -28.51
C THR A 66 -14.14 -6.00 -27.46
N THR A 67 -12.98 -6.27 -26.85
CA THR A 67 -12.82 -7.36 -25.89
C THR A 67 -13.82 -7.21 -24.73
N GLY A 68 -14.73 -8.18 -24.62
CA GLY A 68 -15.79 -8.21 -23.61
C GLY A 68 -17.00 -7.32 -23.89
N LEU A 69 -17.17 -6.79 -25.11
CA LEU A 69 -18.37 -6.03 -25.50
C LEU A 69 -19.48 -6.95 -26.02
N HIS A 70 -20.72 -6.55 -25.72
CA HIS A 70 -21.91 -7.11 -26.36
C HIS A 70 -22.01 -6.60 -27.81
N PHE A 71 -22.64 -7.38 -28.70
CA PHE A 71 -22.78 -7.05 -30.14
C PHE A 71 -23.38 -5.65 -30.38
N ASP A 72 -24.39 -5.26 -29.59
CA ASP A 72 -25.00 -3.93 -29.68
C ASP A 72 -24.02 -2.78 -29.33
N ASP A 73 -23.06 -3.03 -28.44
CA ASP A 73 -22.05 -2.04 -28.05
C ASP A 73 -20.90 -1.96 -29.07
N VAL A 74 -20.59 -3.07 -29.77
CA VAL A 74 -19.69 -3.05 -30.93
C VAL A 74 -20.25 -2.14 -32.01
N ALA A 75 -21.56 -2.22 -32.31
CA ALA A 75 -22.21 -1.34 -33.28
C ALA A 75 -22.16 0.15 -32.88
N ARG A 76 -22.21 0.47 -31.58
CA ARG A 76 -22.04 1.85 -31.09
C ARG A 76 -20.60 2.33 -31.24
N LEU A 77 -19.63 1.47 -30.93
CA LEU A 77 -18.21 1.76 -31.08
C LEU A 77 -17.85 2.04 -32.55
N LEU A 78 -18.35 1.24 -33.49
CA LEU A 78 -18.15 1.45 -34.92
C LEU A 78 -18.67 2.81 -35.39
N LYS A 79 -19.83 3.25 -34.90
CA LYS A 79 -20.34 4.61 -35.18
C LYS A 79 -19.44 5.70 -34.62
N ALA A 80 -18.80 5.47 -33.47
CA ALA A 80 -17.83 6.39 -32.89
C ALA A 80 -16.53 6.46 -33.70
N PHE A 81 -16.05 5.33 -34.22
CA PHE A 81 -14.91 5.27 -35.13
C PHE A 81 -15.19 6.02 -36.44
N GLN A 82 -16.36 5.81 -37.05
CA GLN A 82 -16.75 6.54 -38.25
C GLN A 82 -16.75 8.06 -38.04
N LYS A 83 -17.26 8.54 -36.91
CA LYS A 83 -17.22 9.98 -36.56
C LYS A 83 -15.81 10.55 -36.48
N LEU A 84 -14.82 9.76 -36.08
CA LEU A 84 -13.41 10.18 -36.07
C LEU A 84 -12.85 10.22 -37.49
N VAL A 85 -13.12 9.21 -38.31
CA VAL A 85 -12.72 9.16 -39.72
C VAL A 85 -13.31 10.35 -40.49
N ASP A 86 -14.61 10.60 -40.35
CA ASP A 86 -15.33 11.72 -40.98
C ASP A 86 -14.78 13.10 -40.53
N ALA A 87 -14.20 13.17 -39.33
CA ALA A 87 -13.55 14.37 -38.81
C ALA A 87 -12.13 14.60 -39.41
N GLY A 88 -11.66 13.71 -40.29
CA GLY A 88 -10.35 13.76 -40.93
C GLY A 88 -9.23 13.13 -40.09
N HIS A 89 -9.56 12.19 -39.21
CA HIS A 89 -8.59 11.41 -38.45
C HIS A 89 -8.35 10.04 -39.10
N SER A 90 -7.21 9.42 -38.77
CA SER A 90 -6.89 8.06 -39.21
C SER A 90 -6.95 7.12 -38.03
N LEU A 91 -7.46 5.92 -38.23
CA LEU A 91 -7.56 4.89 -37.20
C LEU A 91 -6.78 3.65 -37.64
N LEU A 92 -5.98 3.10 -36.74
CA LEU A 92 -5.39 1.77 -36.85
C LEU A 92 -5.93 0.93 -35.69
N VAL A 93 -6.52 -0.22 -36.00
CA VAL A 93 -7.19 -1.07 -35.02
C VAL A 93 -6.64 -2.49 -35.15
N ILE A 94 -6.22 -3.08 -34.03
CA ILE A 94 -5.89 -4.51 -33.93
C ILE A 94 -7.15 -5.23 -33.43
N GLU A 95 -7.64 -6.21 -34.20
CA GLU A 95 -8.90 -6.88 -33.93
C GLU A 95 -8.97 -8.30 -34.51
N HIS A 96 -9.74 -9.15 -33.84
CA HIS A 96 -10.22 -10.47 -34.26
C HIS A 96 -11.76 -10.54 -34.43
N ASN A 97 -12.54 -9.52 -34.08
CA ASN A 97 -13.99 -9.48 -34.26
C ASN A 97 -14.39 -9.18 -35.71
N LEU A 98 -15.21 -10.06 -36.29
CA LEU A 98 -15.61 -9.98 -37.69
C LEU A 98 -16.49 -8.77 -38.04
N ASP A 99 -17.25 -8.21 -37.10
CA ASP A 99 -18.03 -6.99 -37.34
C ASP A 99 -17.13 -5.77 -37.53
N VAL A 100 -16.03 -5.69 -36.79
CA VAL A 100 -15.05 -4.61 -36.93
C VAL A 100 -14.20 -4.78 -38.18
N ILE A 101 -13.72 -6.00 -38.42
CA ILE A 101 -12.93 -6.34 -39.60
C ILE A 101 -13.73 -6.06 -40.89
N ARG A 102 -15.01 -6.43 -40.91
CA ARG A 102 -15.92 -6.16 -42.04
C ARG A 102 -16.16 -4.66 -42.27
N ALA A 103 -16.21 -3.87 -41.20
CA ALA A 103 -16.49 -2.44 -41.26
C ALA A 103 -15.26 -1.58 -41.62
N ALA A 104 -14.07 -2.17 -41.68
CA ALA A 104 -12.84 -1.46 -42.00
C ALA A 104 -12.78 -1.03 -43.47
N ASP A 105 -12.21 0.14 -43.73
CA ASP A 105 -11.94 0.60 -45.11
C ASP A 105 -10.77 -0.17 -45.75
N TRP A 106 -9.83 -0.65 -44.92
CA TRP A 106 -8.61 -1.33 -45.33
C TRP A 106 -8.18 -2.35 -44.27
N LEU A 107 -7.75 -3.53 -44.70
CA LEU A 107 -7.27 -4.62 -43.85
C LEU A 107 -5.84 -4.98 -44.19
N VAL A 108 -5.09 -5.33 -43.14
CA VAL A 108 -3.74 -5.88 -43.22
C VAL A 108 -3.76 -7.20 -42.46
N ASP A 109 -3.70 -8.32 -43.19
CA ASP A 109 -3.79 -9.66 -42.63
C ASP A 109 -2.39 -10.28 -42.47
N LEU A 110 -2.06 -10.69 -41.25
CA LEU A 110 -0.77 -11.27 -40.88
C LEU A 110 -0.94 -12.72 -40.47
N GLY A 111 -0.02 -13.59 -40.91
CA GLY A 111 -0.08 -15.03 -40.67
C GLY A 111 1.16 -15.74 -41.21
N PRO A 112 1.07 -17.01 -41.63
CA PRO A 112 -0.12 -17.87 -41.66
C PRO A 112 -0.59 -18.37 -40.28
N GLU A 113 0.30 -18.38 -39.28
CA GLU A 113 -0.01 -18.82 -37.91
C GLU A 113 0.36 -17.73 -36.88
N GLY A 114 0.09 -17.97 -35.60
CA GLY A 114 0.56 -17.12 -34.49
C GLY A 114 1.98 -17.45 -34.02
N GLY A 115 2.59 -16.55 -33.24
CA GLY A 115 3.90 -16.81 -32.60
C GLY A 115 5.04 -16.98 -33.59
N GLU A 116 5.88 -18.01 -33.39
CA GLU A 116 7.04 -18.30 -34.26
C GLU A 116 6.64 -18.73 -35.69
N GLY A 117 5.37 -19.11 -35.91
CA GLY A 117 4.83 -19.48 -37.22
C GLY A 117 4.19 -18.31 -38.00
N GLY A 118 4.22 -17.10 -37.45
CA GLY A 118 3.62 -15.90 -38.04
C GLY A 118 4.63 -14.91 -38.64
N GLY A 119 4.14 -13.72 -38.98
CA GLY A 119 4.97 -12.58 -39.37
C GLY A 119 5.08 -12.31 -40.87
N LEU A 120 4.32 -13.04 -41.70
CA LEU A 120 4.18 -12.75 -43.13
C LEU A 120 2.90 -11.94 -43.39
N LEU A 121 2.99 -10.98 -44.30
CA LEU A 121 1.82 -10.31 -44.85
C LEU A 121 1.11 -11.28 -45.81
N ILE A 122 -0.06 -11.75 -45.41
CA ILE A 122 -0.83 -12.75 -46.17
C ILE A 122 -1.72 -12.06 -47.20
N ALA A 123 -2.41 -10.99 -46.81
CA ALA A 123 -3.24 -10.19 -47.69
C ALA A 123 -3.32 -8.74 -47.19
N GLU A 124 -3.45 -7.80 -48.12
CA GLU A 124 -3.72 -6.40 -47.83
C GLU A 124 -4.72 -5.87 -48.85
N GLY A 125 -5.73 -5.13 -48.41
CA GLY A 125 -6.77 -4.60 -49.30
C GLY A 125 -8.07 -4.31 -48.58
N THR A 126 -9.13 -4.05 -49.33
CA THR A 126 -10.48 -3.93 -48.77
C THR A 126 -10.97 -5.27 -48.20
N PRO A 127 -11.92 -5.29 -47.25
CA PRO A 127 -12.48 -6.53 -46.73
C PRO A 127 -12.98 -7.51 -47.81
N ALA A 128 -13.56 -7.00 -48.90
CA ALA A 128 -14.02 -7.79 -50.03
C ALA A 128 -12.90 -8.40 -50.88
N GLU A 129 -11.72 -7.77 -50.91
CA GLU A 129 -10.53 -8.29 -51.58
C GLU A 129 -9.85 -9.35 -50.72
N VAL A 130 -9.70 -9.09 -49.41
CA VAL A 130 -9.13 -10.04 -48.45
C VAL A 130 -10.00 -11.30 -48.33
N ALA A 131 -11.34 -11.18 -48.37
CA ALA A 131 -12.26 -12.31 -48.35
C ALA A 131 -12.08 -13.30 -49.52
N LYS A 132 -11.49 -12.86 -50.64
CA LYS A 132 -11.22 -13.72 -51.81
C LYS A 132 -9.85 -14.40 -51.75
N HIS A 133 -9.03 -14.08 -50.76
CA HIS A 133 -7.67 -14.57 -50.65
C HIS A 133 -7.63 -16.00 -50.10
N ALA A 134 -7.23 -16.97 -50.93
CA ALA A 134 -7.36 -18.40 -50.65
C ALA A 134 -6.59 -18.90 -49.41
N THR A 135 -5.51 -18.22 -49.02
CA THR A 135 -4.64 -18.61 -47.89
C THR A 135 -4.85 -17.76 -46.63
N SER A 136 -5.75 -16.78 -46.67
CA SER A 136 -6.04 -15.91 -45.52
C SER A 136 -7.07 -16.56 -44.58
N HIS A 137 -6.69 -16.80 -43.33
CA HIS A 137 -7.64 -17.25 -42.30
C HIS A 137 -8.73 -16.21 -42.06
N THR A 138 -8.34 -14.93 -42.00
CA THR A 138 -9.25 -13.78 -41.89
C THR A 138 -10.20 -13.69 -43.08
N GLY A 139 -9.69 -13.89 -44.30
CA GLY A 139 -10.47 -13.90 -45.53
C GLY A 139 -11.51 -15.01 -45.58
N ARG A 140 -11.13 -16.24 -45.17
CA ARG A 140 -12.06 -17.36 -45.05
C ARG A 140 -13.16 -17.08 -44.03
N ALA A 141 -12.79 -16.59 -42.85
CA ALA A 141 -13.75 -16.25 -41.79
C ALA A 141 -14.72 -15.12 -42.22
N LEU A 142 -14.23 -14.11 -42.94
CA LEU A 142 -15.08 -13.06 -43.53
C LEU A 142 -16.07 -13.63 -44.53
N ALA A 143 -15.62 -14.46 -45.48
CA ALA A 143 -16.48 -15.05 -46.50
C ALA A 143 -17.58 -15.95 -45.90
N GLU A 144 -17.24 -16.76 -44.89
CA GLU A 144 -18.20 -17.58 -44.14
C GLU A 144 -19.24 -16.69 -43.42
N TYR A 145 -18.77 -15.62 -42.77
CA TYR A 145 -19.64 -14.69 -42.05
C TYR A 145 -20.59 -13.91 -42.97
N GLU A 146 -20.13 -13.48 -44.16
CA GLU A 146 -21.02 -12.86 -45.16
C GLU A 146 -22.09 -13.84 -45.67
N ALA A 147 -21.72 -15.11 -45.85
CA ALA A 147 -22.64 -16.17 -46.28
C ALA A 147 -23.67 -16.51 -45.19
N GLU A 148 -23.35 -16.32 -43.91
CA GLU A 148 -24.29 -16.47 -42.80
C GLU A 148 -25.25 -15.28 -42.68
N LEU A 149 -24.76 -14.05 -42.80
CA LEU A 149 -25.58 -12.83 -42.75
C LEU A 149 -26.54 -12.68 -43.93
N SER A 150 -26.22 -13.28 -45.08
CA SER A 150 -27.04 -13.24 -46.29
C SER A 150 -28.13 -14.32 -46.33
N LYS A 151 -28.14 -15.28 -45.39
CA LYS A 151 -29.28 -16.19 -45.20
C LYS A 151 -30.43 -15.41 -44.56
N PRO A 152 -31.66 -15.49 -45.09
CA PRO A 152 -32.81 -14.87 -44.43
C PRO A 152 -32.91 -15.43 -43.02
N ALA A 153 -33.03 -14.55 -42.02
CA ALA A 153 -33.13 -14.91 -40.61
C ALA A 153 -34.34 -15.83 -40.39
N THR A 154 -34.16 -17.13 -40.59
CA THR A 154 -35.03 -18.14 -40.02
C THR A 154 -34.85 -18.01 -38.53
N ALA A 155 -35.83 -17.40 -37.86
CA ALA A 155 -35.88 -17.32 -36.42
C ALA A 155 -35.55 -18.71 -35.86
N PHE A 156 -34.37 -18.84 -35.26
CA PHE A 156 -33.98 -20.07 -34.59
C PHE A 156 -34.97 -20.29 -33.46
N LYS A 157 -35.97 -21.13 -33.69
CA LYS A 157 -36.72 -21.75 -32.60
C LYS A 157 -35.76 -22.73 -31.95
N VAL A 158 -34.96 -22.23 -31.02
CA VAL A 158 -34.18 -23.06 -30.11
C VAL A 158 -35.20 -23.80 -29.25
N ALA A 159 -35.53 -25.02 -29.67
CA ALA A 159 -36.38 -25.96 -28.93
C ALA A 159 -35.54 -26.78 -27.94
N GLU A 160 -34.48 -26.19 -27.38
CA GLU A 160 -33.87 -26.77 -26.19
C GLU A 160 -34.82 -26.53 -25.02
N LYS A 161 -35.26 -27.60 -24.38
CA LYS A 161 -35.87 -27.52 -23.05
C LYS A 161 -34.90 -26.72 -22.18
N SER A 162 -35.37 -25.62 -21.62
CA SER A 162 -34.62 -24.84 -20.63
C SER A 162 -34.00 -25.81 -19.64
N VAL A 163 -32.68 -25.84 -19.57
CA VAL A 163 -31.97 -26.65 -18.57
C VAL A 163 -32.46 -26.14 -17.22
N ALA A 164 -33.23 -26.98 -16.53
CA ALA A 164 -33.61 -26.70 -15.16
C ALA A 164 -32.34 -26.83 -14.32
N TYR A 165 -31.62 -25.71 -14.15
CA TYR A 165 -30.55 -25.64 -13.18
C TYR A 165 -31.16 -25.97 -11.83
N ARG A 166 -30.82 -27.14 -11.27
CA ARG A 166 -31.13 -27.42 -9.87
C ARG A 166 -30.54 -26.25 -9.07
N PRO A 167 -31.34 -25.52 -8.28
CA PRO A 167 -30.80 -24.55 -7.36
C PRO A 167 -29.88 -25.34 -6.42
N ARG A 168 -28.58 -25.22 -6.65
CA ARG A 168 -27.59 -25.90 -5.85
C ARG A 168 -27.66 -25.28 -4.47
N SER A 169 -27.73 -26.12 -3.43
CA SER A 169 -27.93 -25.68 -2.05
C SER A 169 -26.96 -24.55 -1.70
N ALA A 170 -27.51 -23.42 -1.26
CA ALA A 170 -26.78 -22.20 -0.93
C ALA A 170 -25.85 -22.33 0.31
N GLY A 171 -25.54 -23.56 0.76
CA GLY A 171 -24.92 -23.85 2.04
C GLY A 171 -23.76 -24.85 2.02
N ALA A 172 -23.17 -25.16 0.86
CA ALA A 172 -21.99 -26.03 0.80
C ALA A 172 -20.98 -25.56 -0.27
N VAL A 173 -19.70 -25.85 -0.03
CA VAL A 173 -18.65 -25.82 -1.04
C VAL A 173 -18.66 -27.15 -1.75
N SER A 174 -19.04 -27.15 -3.02
CA SER A 174 -19.07 -28.36 -3.83
C SER A 174 -17.87 -28.45 -4.74
N ILE A 175 -17.09 -29.51 -4.60
CA ILE A 175 -15.96 -29.86 -5.46
C ILE A 175 -16.40 -31.05 -6.33
N ARG A 176 -16.25 -30.93 -7.66
CA ARG A 176 -16.58 -31.99 -8.60
C ARG A 176 -15.35 -32.50 -9.32
N HIS A 177 -15.22 -33.82 -9.36
CA HIS A 177 -14.21 -34.55 -10.13
C HIS A 177 -12.78 -34.05 -9.85
N ALA A 178 -12.41 -34.00 -8.57
CA ALA A 178 -11.07 -33.57 -8.17
C ALA A 178 -10.01 -34.64 -8.47
N ARG A 179 -8.95 -34.21 -9.18
CA ARG A 179 -7.85 -35.06 -9.66
C ARG A 179 -6.46 -34.55 -9.29
N GLU A 180 -6.38 -33.40 -8.62
CA GLU A 180 -5.12 -32.84 -8.14
C GLU A 180 -4.27 -33.89 -7.40
N HIS A 181 -2.98 -33.95 -7.73
CA HIS A 181 -2.01 -34.93 -7.24
C HIS A 181 -2.49 -36.40 -7.29
N ASN A 182 -2.86 -36.96 -6.14
CA ASN A 182 -3.23 -38.38 -6.02
C ASN A 182 -4.74 -38.62 -5.90
N LEU A 183 -5.56 -37.58 -5.99
CA LEU A 183 -7.02 -37.68 -5.91
C LEU A 183 -7.59 -38.44 -7.12
N LYS A 184 -8.55 -39.34 -6.83
CA LYS A 184 -9.09 -40.28 -7.83
C LYS A 184 -10.44 -39.84 -8.36
N ASN A 185 -10.48 -38.66 -8.97
CA ASN A 185 -11.68 -38.08 -9.58
C ASN A 185 -12.86 -37.99 -8.60
N ILE A 186 -12.60 -37.46 -7.40
CA ILE A 186 -13.58 -37.50 -6.29
C ILE A 186 -14.55 -36.32 -6.34
N ASP A 187 -15.77 -36.57 -5.87
CA ASP A 187 -16.77 -35.54 -5.60
C ASP A 187 -16.91 -35.33 -4.09
N VAL A 188 -16.85 -34.08 -3.63
CA VAL A 188 -16.95 -33.74 -2.21
C VAL A 188 -17.84 -32.51 -2.03
N ASP A 189 -18.77 -32.58 -1.08
CA ASP A 189 -19.60 -31.47 -0.66
C ASP A 189 -19.29 -31.13 0.82
N ILE A 190 -18.76 -29.92 1.06
CA ILE A 190 -18.33 -29.45 2.39
C ILE A 190 -19.34 -28.41 2.90
N PRO A 191 -20.02 -28.62 4.04
CA PRO A 191 -20.96 -27.64 4.59
C PRO A 191 -20.30 -26.29 4.87
N ARG A 192 -20.94 -25.19 4.46
CA ARG A 192 -20.55 -23.83 4.84
C ARG A 192 -21.02 -23.55 6.27
N GLU A 193 -20.35 -22.61 6.94
CA GLU A 193 -20.70 -22.17 8.30
C GLU A 193 -20.66 -23.30 9.35
N GLY A 194 -19.96 -24.39 9.04
CA GLY A 194 -19.78 -25.54 9.93
C GLY A 194 -18.31 -25.81 10.24
N PHE A 195 -18.06 -26.55 11.32
CA PHE A 195 -16.73 -27.06 11.69
C PHE A 195 -16.50 -28.42 10.99
N THR A 196 -15.70 -28.42 9.92
CA THR A 196 -15.40 -29.63 9.13
C THR A 196 -13.96 -30.10 9.38
N VAL A 197 -13.79 -31.38 9.68
CA VAL A 197 -12.47 -32.02 9.87
C VAL A 197 -12.21 -33.02 8.74
N ILE A 198 -11.09 -32.87 8.04
CA ILE A 198 -10.61 -33.84 7.04
C ILE A 198 -9.61 -34.77 7.74
N THR A 199 -9.91 -36.07 7.76
CA THR A 199 -9.09 -37.09 8.43
C THR A 199 -8.72 -38.22 7.48
N GLY A 200 -7.67 -38.98 7.81
CA GLY A 200 -7.13 -40.06 6.99
C GLY A 200 -5.63 -40.28 7.21
N VAL A 201 -5.13 -41.44 6.78
CA VAL A 201 -3.71 -41.82 6.89
C VAL A 201 -2.79 -40.84 6.15
N SER A 202 -1.52 -40.75 6.57
CA SER A 202 -0.54 -39.89 5.88
C SER A 202 -0.46 -40.24 4.38
N GLY A 203 -0.39 -39.21 3.53
CA GLY A 203 -0.40 -39.37 2.07
C GLY A 203 -1.76 -39.66 1.42
N SER A 204 -2.87 -39.72 2.17
CA SER A 204 -4.20 -40.01 1.60
C SER A 204 -4.82 -38.89 0.74
N GLY A 205 -4.12 -37.76 0.53
CA GLY A 205 -4.64 -36.60 -0.22
C GLY A 205 -5.38 -35.54 0.61
N LYS A 206 -5.28 -35.57 1.95
CA LYS A 206 -5.91 -34.56 2.84
C LYS A 206 -5.45 -33.14 2.55
N SER A 207 -4.13 -32.95 2.54
CA SER A 207 -3.49 -31.66 2.29
C SER A 207 -3.78 -31.18 0.88
N THR A 208 -3.86 -32.09 -0.09
CA THR A 208 -4.27 -31.76 -1.45
C THR A 208 -5.69 -31.23 -1.53
N LEU A 209 -6.65 -31.88 -0.86
CA LEU A 209 -8.01 -31.39 -0.83
C LEU A 209 -8.13 -30.03 -0.10
N ALA A 210 -7.44 -29.86 1.03
CA ALA A 210 -7.50 -28.67 1.87
C ALA A 210 -6.72 -27.47 1.31
N PHE A 211 -5.44 -27.66 0.98
CA PHE A 211 -4.53 -26.56 0.64
C PHE A 211 -4.43 -26.34 -0.87
N ASP A 212 -4.15 -27.40 -1.63
CA ASP A 212 -3.94 -27.25 -3.08
C ASP A 212 -5.25 -26.90 -3.80
N ILE A 213 -6.38 -27.52 -3.39
CA ILE A 213 -7.69 -27.26 -3.99
C ILE A 213 -8.44 -26.14 -3.28
N LEU A 214 -8.87 -26.33 -2.02
CA LEU A 214 -9.76 -25.37 -1.35
C LEU A 214 -9.06 -24.03 -1.12
N PHE A 215 -7.92 -24.02 -0.42
CA PHE A 215 -7.20 -22.78 -0.16
C PHE A 215 -6.77 -22.12 -1.48
N GLY A 216 -6.11 -22.88 -2.36
CA GLY A 216 -5.62 -22.41 -3.66
C GLY A 216 -6.72 -21.76 -4.50
N GLU A 217 -7.86 -22.43 -4.68
CA GLU A 217 -8.96 -21.89 -5.50
C GLU A 217 -9.65 -20.69 -4.84
N GLY A 218 -9.87 -20.72 -3.52
CA GLY A 218 -10.48 -19.61 -2.79
C GLY A 218 -9.62 -18.35 -2.82
N GLN A 219 -8.31 -18.51 -2.66
CA GLN A 219 -7.35 -17.42 -2.73
C GLN A 219 -7.24 -16.90 -4.16
N ARG A 220 -7.14 -17.78 -5.16
CA ARG A 220 -7.08 -17.42 -6.58
C ARG A 220 -8.29 -16.60 -7.00
N ARG A 221 -9.52 -17.07 -6.72
CA ARG A 221 -10.75 -16.34 -7.07
C ARG A 221 -10.84 -14.98 -6.38
N TYR A 222 -10.40 -14.89 -5.11
CA TYR A 222 -10.34 -13.60 -4.41
C TYR A 222 -9.32 -12.65 -5.06
N LEU A 223 -8.13 -13.14 -5.38
CA LEU A 223 -7.08 -12.33 -6.02
C LEU A 223 -7.45 -11.91 -7.45
N GLU A 224 -8.19 -12.74 -8.18
CA GLU A 224 -8.74 -12.39 -9.50
C GLU A 224 -9.76 -11.26 -9.46
N SER A 225 -10.43 -11.06 -8.32
CA SER A 225 -11.34 -9.94 -8.09
C SER A 225 -10.60 -8.61 -7.86
N LEU A 226 -9.29 -8.64 -7.60
CA LEU A 226 -8.50 -7.42 -7.46
C LEU A 226 -8.39 -6.66 -8.79
N ASN A 227 -8.07 -5.38 -8.71
CA ASN A 227 -7.91 -4.54 -9.89
C ASN A 227 -6.76 -5.05 -10.79
N ALA A 228 -6.82 -4.69 -12.08
CA ALA A 228 -5.88 -5.18 -13.08
C ALA A 228 -4.41 -4.85 -12.75
N TYR A 229 -4.17 -3.71 -12.09
CA TYR A 229 -2.83 -3.30 -11.65
C TYR A 229 -2.29 -4.21 -10.53
N ALA A 230 -3.10 -4.53 -9.52
CA ALA A 230 -2.70 -5.42 -8.42
C ALA A 230 -2.43 -6.84 -8.93
N ARG A 231 -3.18 -7.30 -9.94
CA ARG A 231 -2.94 -8.58 -10.63
C ARG A 231 -1.59 -8.66 -11.37
N GLN A 232 -0.94 -7.53 -11.67
CA GLN A 232 0.41 -7.54 -12.25
C GLN A 232 1.48 -7.95 -11.22
N PHE A 233 1.23 -7.71 -9.93
CA PHE A 233 2.19 -8.01 -8.85
C PHE A 233 1.85 -9.29 -8.09
N VAL A 234 0.61 -9.75 -8.18
CA VAL A 234 0.16 -10.96 -7.52
C VAL A 234 -0.07 -12.03 -8.58
N GLN A 235 0.85 -12.98 -8.68
CA GLN A 235 0.63 -14.18 -9.49
C GLN A 235 -0.37 -15.08 -8.73
N PRO A 236 -1.58 -15.29 -9.28
CA PRO A 236 -2.51 -16.22 -8.67
C PRO A 236 -1.90 -17.62 -8.68
N ALA A 237 -2.24 -18.44 -7.69
CA ALA A 237 -1.87 -19.85 -7.70
C ALA A 237 -2.36 -20.53 -8.98
N ALA A 238 -1.67 -21.59 -9.40
CA ALA A 238 -2.11 -22.43 -10.51
C ALA A 238 -3.54 -22.92 -10.26
N ARG A 239 -4.32 -23.07 -11.33
CA ARG A 239 -5.66 -23.63 -11.22
C ARG A 239 -5.55 -25.10 -10.82
N PRO A 240 -6.24 -25.54 -9.75
CA PRO A 240 -6.24 -26.95 -9.38
C PRO A 240 -6.97 -27.80 -10.43
N GLU A 241 -6.56 -29.06 -10.55
CA GLU A 241 -7.14 -30.06 -11.43
C GLU A 241 -8.48 -30.57 -10.89
N VAL A 242 -9.53 -29.81 -11.17
CA VAL A 242 -10.93 -30.11 -10.82
C VAL A 242 -11.83 -29.72 -12.00
N ASP A 243 -12.97 -30.38 -12.16
CA ASP A 243 -13.93 -29.97 -13.21
C ASP A 243 -14.63 -28.67 -12.83
N ALA A 244 -15.08 -28.58 -11.57
CA ALA A 244 -15.79 -27.41 -11.09
C ALA A 244 -15.82 -27.33 -9.56
N ILE A 245 -15.71 -26.10 -9.06
CA ILE A 245 -15.90 -25.75 -7.65
C ILE A 245 -16.97 -24.67 -7.52
N PHE A 246 -17.94 -24.90 -6.65
CA PHE A 246 -19.08 -24.01 -6.41
C PHE A 246 -19.16 -23.62 -4.94
N GLY A 247 -19.65 -22.41 -4.67
CA GLY A 247 -19.93 -21.96 -3.30
C GLY A 247 -18.68 -21.66 -2.44
N ILE A 248 -17.49 -21.60 -3.04
CA ILE A 248 -16.24 -21.35 -2.32
C ILE A 248 -16.14 -19.90 -1.82
N PRO A 249 -15.96 -19.67 -0.50
CA PRO A 249 -15.70 -18.33 0.04
C PRO A 249 -14.24 -17.90 -0.18
N PRO A 250 -13.86 -16.65 0.12
CA PRO A 250 -12.47 -16.28 0.33
C PRO A 250 -11.85 -17.18 1.41
N THR A 251 -10.65 -17.68 1.15
CA THR A 251 -9.96 -18.64 2.03
C THR A 251 -8.75 -18.01 2.72
N VAL A 252 -8.47 -18.47 3.95
CA VAL A 252 -7.28 -18.11 4.71
C VAL A 252 -6.64 -19.38 5.26
N ALA A 253 -5.39 -19.65 4.88
CA ALA A 253 -4.62 -20.77 5.39
C ALA A 253 -3.82 -20.39 6.65
N ILE A 254 -3.87 -21.27 7.64
CA ILE A 254 -3.09 -21.20 8.88
C ILE A 254 -2.24 -22.48 8.96
N GLU A 255 -1.12 -22.46 8.25
CA GLU A 255 -0.14 -23.55 8.14
C GLU A 255 1.07 -23.35 9.06
N GLN A 256 1.78 -24.44 9.37
CA GLN A 256 3.02 -24.40 10.15
C GLN A 256 4.23 -23.85 9.38
N ARG A 257 4.22 -23.95 8.04
CA ARG A 257 5.41 -23.72 7.18
C ARG A 257 5.37 -22.44 6.36
N THR A 258 4.56 -21.46 6.74
CA THR A 258 4.56 -20.14 6.08
C THR A 258 5.58 -19.19 6.70
N SER A 259 6.05 -18.20 5.90
CA SER A 259 7.22 -17.36 6.16
C SER A 259 7.43 -17.01 7.64
N ARG A 260 8.53 -17.50 8.22
CA ARG A 260 8.99 -17.03 9.53
C ARG A 260 9.22 -15.53 9.41
N GLY A 261 8.63 -14.74 10.30
CA GLY A 261 8.85 -13.30 10.31
C GLY A 261 10.34 -12.99 10.38
N GLY A 262 10.78 -11.93 9.71
CA GLY A 262 12.18 -11.51 9.68
C GLY A 262 12.75 -11.17 11.07
N ARG A 263 14.05 -10.87 11.15
CA ARG A 263 14.76 -10.63 12.42
C ARG A 263 14.16 -9.48 13.24
N LYS A 264 13.57 -8.48 12.57
CA LYS A 264 12.87 -7.39 13.25
C LYS A 264 11.45 -7.73 13.69
N SER A 265 10.87 -8.84 13.21
CA SER A 265 9.53 -9.26 13.62
C SER A 265 9.55 -9.82 15.04
N THR A 266 8.57 -9.43 15.84
CA THR A 266 8.31 -9.94 17.21
C THR A 266 6.88 -10.41 17.36
N VAL A 267 6.58 -11.09 18.46
CA VAL A 267 5.19 -11.44 18.83
C VAL A 267 4.29 -10.19 18.80
N ALA A 268 4.75 -9.06 19.34
CA ALA A 268 4.00 -7.81 19.36
C ALA A 268 3.72 -7.24 17.96
N THR A 269 4.63 -7.38 17.01
CA THR A 269 4.42 -6.88 15.64
C THR A 269 3.55 -7.82 14.83
N LEU A 270 3.71 -9.14 14.99
CA LEU A 270 2.88 -10.14 14.30
C LEU A 270 1.41 -10.09 14.72
N THR A 271 1.16 -9.69 15.97
CA THR A 271 -0.19 -9.53 16.54
C THR A 271 -0.73 -8.10 16.44
N GLU A 272 0.08 -7.19 15.88
CA GLU A 272 -0.16 -5.74 15.79
C GLU A 272 -0.33 -5.01 17.13
N LEU A 273 -0.20 -5.70 18.27
CA LEU A 273 -0.22 -5.10 19.62
C LEU A 273 0.76 -3.94 19.74
N TYR A 274 1.93 -4.06 19.11
CA TYR A 274 2.96 -3.02 19.14
C TYR A 274 2.47 -1.69 18.55
N HIS A 275 1.60 -1.71 17.54
CA HIS A 275 1.09 -0.48 16.93
C HIS A 275 0.21 0.32 17.90
N PHE A 276 -0.65 -0.37 18.66
CA PHE A 276 -1.48 0.25 19.69
C PHE A 276 -0.65 0.76 20.86
N LEU A 277 0.36 -0.01 21.31
CA LEU A 277 1.29 0.43 22.34
C LEU A 277 2.02 1.72 21.92
N ARG A 278 2.52 1.79 20.68
CA ARG A 278 3.16 3.01 20.16
C ARG A 278 2.24 4.23 20.23
N LEU A 279 0.95 4.06 19.97
CA LEU A 279 -0.02 5.17 20.06
C LEU A 279 -0.20 5.64 21.51
N ILE A 280 -0.27 4.73 22.48
CA ILE A 280 -0.32 5.10 23.91
C ILE A 280 0.91 5.93 24.29
N TYR A 281 2.11 5.47 23.95
CA TYR A 281 3.34 6.17 24.32
C TYR A 281 3.48 7.54 23.63
N VAL A 282 2.98 7.70 22.41
CA VAL A 282 2.94 9.00 21.73
C VAL A 282 1.99 9.96 22.41
N LYS A 283 0.81 9.49 22.81
CA LYS A 283 -0.28 10.34 23.28
C LYS A 283 -0.23 10.63 24.78
N LEU A 284 0.15 9.64 25.57
CA LEU A 284 0.12 9.69 27.04
C LEU A 284 1.51 9.52 27.68
N GLY A 285 2.54 9.20 26.90
CA GLY A 285 3.89 9.01 27.43
C GLY A 285 4.56 10.33 27.82
N THR A 286 5.19 10.33 28.99
CA THR A 286 6.07 11.40 29.45
C THR A 286 7.47 11.16 28.92
N GLN A 287 8.02 12.14 28.20
CA GLN A 287 9.38 12.07 27.67
C GLN A 287 10.38 12.48 28.75
N TYR A 288 11.43 11.69 28.95
CA TYR A 288 12.55 12.01 29.83
C TYR A 288 13.80 12.31 29.00
N CYS A 289 14.70 13.10 29.57
CA CYS A 289 16.01 13.32 28.97
C CYS A 289 16.86 12.04 29.09
N PRO A 290 17.36 11.44 27.99
CA PRO A 290 18.14 10.20 28.08
C PRO A 290 19.46 10.31 28.86
N THR A 291 19.94 11.53 29.10
CA THR A 291 21.20 11.79 29.82
C THR A 291 20.96 12.19 31.27
N CYS A 292 19.98 13.06 31.52
CA CYS A 292 19.72 13.60 32.86
C CYS A 292 18.63 12.85 33.63
N ASP A 293 17.87 11.98 32.95
CA ASP A 293 16.71 11.25 33.46
C ASP A 293 15.65 12.09 34.20
N VAL A 294 15.51 13.35 33.78
CA VAL A 294 14.46 14.26 34.27
C VAL A 294 13.35 14.42 33.23
N PRO A 295 12.10 14.62 33.67
CA PRO A 295 10.98 14.82 32.75
C PRO A 295 11.21 16.07 31.91
N VAL A 296 10.98 15.94 30.62
CA VAL A 296 11.06 17.04 29.66
C VAL A 296 9.86 17.95 29.87
N SER A 297 10.13 19.22 30.12
CA SER A 297 9.13 20.25 30.41
C SER A 297 9.18 21.39 29.40
N PRO A 298 8.11 22.20 29.30
CA PRO A 298 8.16 23.47 28.59
C PRO A 298 9.31 24.36 29.10
N GLN A 299 9.96 25.09 28.20
CA GLN A 299 10.96 26.11 28.53
C GLN A 299 10.40 27.50 28.21
N SER A 300 10.76 28.49 29.04
CA SER A 300 10.45 29.88 28.75
C SER A 300 11.35 30.44 27.66
N LEU A 301 10.86 31.44 26.93
CA LEU A 301 11.65 32.20 25.96
C LEU A 301 12.98 32.70 26.57
N GLU A 302 12.91 33.18 27.81
CA GLU A 302 14.08 33.67 28.56
C GLU A 302 15.13 32.59 28.79
N SER A 303 14.71 31.38 29.15
CA SER A 303 15.63 30.25 29.36
C SER A 303 16.33 29.84 28.06
N ILE A 304 15.61 29.88 26.93
CA ILE A 304 16.15 29.59 25.60
C ILE A 304 17.20 30.65 25.22
N ILE A 305 16.88 31.94 25.38
CA ILE A 305 17.81 33.03 25.05
C ILE A 305 19.06 32.96 25.92
N ALA A 306 18.92 32.76 27.23
CA ALA A 306 20.05 32.66 28.16
C ALA A 306 21.01 31.52 27.75
N ARG A 307 20.46 30.37 27.39
CA ARG A 307 21.25 29.21 26.95
C ARG A 307 21.97 29.46 25.63
N ILE A 308 21.28 29.99 24.61
CA ILE A 308 21.92 30.36 23.34
C ILE A 308 23.05 31.36 23.58
N SER A 309 22.83 32.32 24.49
CA SER A 309 23.82 33.33 24.87
C SER A 309 25.05 32.71 25.54
N GLU A 310 24.87 31.67 26.35
CA GLU A 310 25.95 30.97 27.07
C GLU A 310 26.72 30.01 26.15
N GLU A 311 26.03 29.11 25.44
CA GLU A 311 26.65 28.03 24.66
C GLU A 311 27.33 28.52 23.37
N HIS A 312 26.84 29.63 22.81
CA HIS A 312 27.34 30.16 21.53
C HIS A 312 28.04 31.51 21.66
N ARG A 313 28.39 31.95 22.89
CA ARG A 313 29.06 33.24 23.14
C ARG A 313 30.27 33.45 22.21
N GLY A 314 30.28 34.55 21.49
CA GLY A 314 31.36 34.93 20.56
C GLY A 314 31.26 34.31 19.18
N HIS A 315 30.33 33.38 18.92
CA HIS A 315 30.13 32.75 17.62
C HIS A 315 28.95 33.35 16.87
N SER A 316 29.02 33.29 15.54
CA SER A 316 27.87 33.57 14.67
C SER A 316 27.00 32.32 14.57
N VAL A 317 25.69 32.51 14.79
CA VAL A 317 24.69 31.46 14.66
C VAL A 317 23.61 31.90 13.68
N GLU A 318 22.99 30.92 13.04
CA GLU A 318 21.79 31.11 12.23
C GLU A 318 20.59 30.48 12.93
N LEU A 319 19.51 31.25 13.03
CA LEU A 319 18.27 30.83 13.66
C LEU A 319 17.31 30.34 12.59
N LEU A 320 16.84 29.11 12.75
CA LEU A 320 16.03 28.39 11.79
C LEU A 320 14.67 28.04 12.41
N ALA A 321 13.57 28.35 11.75
CA ALA A 321 12.24 27.90 12.14
C ALA A 321 11.85 26.63 11.34
N PRO A 322 11.66 25.47 11.98
CA PRO A 322 11.27 24.25 11.27
C PRO A 322 9.83 24.36 10.77
N LEU A 323 9.65 24.34 9.45
CA LEU A 323 8.32 24.37 8.81
C LEU A 323 7.79 22.96 8.56
N ILE A 324 8.66 22.06 8.10
CA ILE A 324 8.36 20.67 7.79
C ILE A 324 9.50 19.79 8.31
N ASN A 325 9.19 18.68 8.98
CA ASN A 325 10.18 17.72 9.43
C ASN A 325 9.83 16.31 8.90
N ASN A 326 10.69 15.75 8.05
CA ASN A 326 10.60 14.39 7.50
C ASN A 326 9.18 14.00 7.03
N ARG A 327 8.61 14.81 6.13
CA ARG A 327 7.31 14.53 5.51
C ARG A 327 7.40 14.56 3.99
N LYS A 328 6.59 13.74 3.33
CA LYS A 328 6.49 13.68 1.87
C LYS A 328 5.62 14.80 1.32
N GLY A 329 6.05 15.44 0.24
CA GLY A 329 5.25 16.50 -0.40
C GLY A 329 6.05 17.40 -1.34
N LEU A 330 5.33 18.18 -2.14
CA LEU A 330 5.91 19.12 -3.12
C LEU A 330 6.25 20.50 -2.51
N TYR A 331 5.54 20.89 -1.45
CA TYR A 331 5.72 22.13 -0.69
C TYR A 331 5.79 23.44 -1.50
N THR A 332 5.19 23.47 -2.70
CA THR A 332 5.16 24.66 -3.57
C THR A 332 4.43 25.83 -2.94
N ASP A 333 3.33 25.58 -2.22
CA ASP A 333 2.58 26.63 -1.53
C ASP A 333 3.32 27.16 -0.30
N LEU A 334 4.14 26.34 0.35
CA LEU A 334 5.02 26.77 1.44
C LEU A 334 6.08 27.76 0.93
N ALA A 335 6.68 27.48 -0.23
CA ALA A 335 7.63 28.39 -0.86
C ALA A 335 6.97 29.71 -1.30
N LYS A 336 5.73 29.66 -1.82
CA LYS A 336 4.95 30.86 -2.14
C LYS A 336 4.65 31.68 -0.88
N TRP A 337 4.30 31.03 0.23
CA TRP A 337 4.06 31.68 1.51
C TRP A 337 5.33 32.37 2.03
N ALA A 338 6.47 31.67 2.05
CA ALA A 338 7.74 32.22 2.50
C ALA A 338 8.15 33.43 1.64
N ARG A 339 7.98 33.35 0.31
CA ARG A 339 8.18 34.48 -0.59
C ARG A 339 7.24 35.65 -0.29
N GLY A 340 5.97 35.37 -0.01
CA GLY A 340 4.98 36.39 0.36
C GLY A 340 5.32 37.12 1.66
N LYS A 341 6.11 36.49 2.53
CA LYS A 341 6.66 37.06 3.77
C LYS A 341 8.03 37.72 3.60
N GLY A 342 8.61 37.71 2.40
CA GLY A 342 9.88 38.37 2.09
C GLY A 342 11.12 37.47 2.17
N TYR A 343 10.97 36.17 2.46
CA TYR A 343 12.11 35.26 2.52
C TYR A 343 12.53 34.79 1.13
N GLU A 344 13.82 34.96 0.81
CA GLU A 344 14.38 34.64 -0.50
C GLU A 344 14.75 33.16 -0.65
N GLN A 345 15.05 32.49 0.46
CA GLN A 345 15.53 31.12 0.50
C GLN A 345 14.86 30.32 1.62
N LEU A 346 14.76 29.01 1.42
CA LEU A 346 14.42 28.02 2.44
C LEU A 346 15.52 26.97 2.47
N ARG A 347 15.84 26.45 3.65
CA ARG A 347 16.78 25.36 3.79
C ARG A 347 16.04 24.03 3.71
N VAL A 348 16.31 23.25 2.67
CA VAL A 348 15.66 21.96 2.37
C VAL A 348 16.71 20.86 2.41
N ASP A 349 16.52 19.89 3.29
CA ASP A 349 17.40 18.73 3.47
C ASP A 349 18.89 19.09 3.70
N GLY A 350 19.13 20.30 4.22
CA GLY A 350 20.46 20.85 4.49
C GLY A 350 20.89 21.95 3.53
N ASP A 351 20.32 22.01 2.32
CA ASP A 351 20.71 22.92 1.24
C ASP A 351 19.79 24.15 1.14
N TYR A 352 20.34 25.31 0.78
CA TYR A 352 19.55 26.54 0.63
C TYR A 352 18.98 26.63 -0.78
N LEU A 353 17.64 26.55 -0.88
CA LEU A 353 16.90 26.58 -2.14
C LEU A 353 16.10 27.90 -2.28
N PRO A 354 16.06 28.52 -3.47
CA PRO A 354 15.41 29.80 -3.68
C PRO A 354 13.87 29.71 -3.73
N THR A 355 13.15 30.65 -3.11
CA THR A 355 11.68 30.67 -3.07
C THR A 355 11.01 31.15 -4.37
N ARG A 356 11.75 31.89 -5.23
CA ARG A 356 11.24 32.37 -6.53
C ARG A 356 11.23 31.30 -7.62
N LYS A 357 12.35 30.59 -7.81
CA LYS A 357 12.50 29.47 -8.76
C LYS A 357 12.51 28.16 -7.98
N TRP A 358 11.41 27.89 -7.29
CA TRP A 358 11.31 26.73 -6.41
C TRP A 358 11.55 25.43 -7.18
N PRO A 359 12.53 24.61 -6.79
CA PRO A 359 12.79 23.33 -7.44
C PRO A 359 11.64 22.35 -7.20
N ARG A 360 11.42 21.42 -8.14
CA ARG A 360 10.46 20.34 -7.94
C ARG A 360 11.07 19.32 -6.98
N LEU A 361 10.64 19.39 -5.73
CA LEU A 361 10.88 18.34 -4.73
C LEU A 361 10.13 17.06 -5.14
N ASP A 362 10.64 15.91 -4.75
CA ASP A 362 9.99 14.63 -5.03
C ASP A 362 8.84 14.41 -4.05
N ARG A 363 7.62 14.27 -4.58
CA ARG A 363 6.42 14.03 -3.75
C ARG A 363 6.47 12.74 -2.94
N TYR A 364 7.35 11.81 -3.28
CA TYR A 364 7.45 10.48 -2.67
C TYR A 364 8.57 10.35 -1.66
N VAL A 365 9.47 11.33 -1.59
CA VAL A 365 10.60 11.40 -0.67
C VAL A 365 10.26 12.27 0.53
N GLU A 366 10.78 11.90 1.71
CA GLU A 366 10.63 12.72 2.91
C GLU A 366 11.58 13.91 2.84
N HIS A 367 11.04 15.11 3.06
CA HIS A 367 11.82 16.35 3.10
C HIS A 367 11.74 17.00 4.48
N THR A 368 12.82 17.66 4.88
CA THR A 368 12.89 18.60 6.01
C THR A 368 13.10 20.01 5.49
N ILE A 369 12.19 20.93 5.83
CA ILE A 369 12.20 22.31 5.35
C ILE A 369 12.24 23.25 6.54
N GLU A 370 13.24 24.12 6.55
CA GLU A 370 13.54 25.08 7.60
C GLU A 370 13.58 26.49 7.00
N LEU A 371 13.04 27.45 7.73
CA LEU A 371 13.07 28.86 7.37
C LEU A 371 14.25 29.56 8.05
N PRO A 372 15.20 30.12 7.30
CA PRO A 372 16.21 31.02 7.86
C PRO A 372 15.57 32.32 8.33
N VAL A 373 15.51 32.51 9.65
CA VAL A 373 14.94 33.72 10.27
C VAL A 373 15.98 34.83 10.30
N GLY A 374 17.23 34.49 10.61
CA GLY A 374 18.32 35.45 10.59
C GLY A 374 19.63 34.90 11.15
N MET A 375 20.68 35.68 10.96
CA MET A 375 22.01 35.41 11.51
C MET A 375 22.34 36.46 12.57
N VAL A 376 22.95 36.01 13.66
CA VAL A 376 23.37 36.88 14.77
C VAL A 376 24.69 36.42 15.35
N LYS A 377 25.60 37.37 15.63
CA LYS A 377 26.80 37.10 16.42
C LYS A 377 26.45 37.21 17.90
N VAL A 378 26.54 36.08 18.61
CA VAL A 378 26.10 35.99 20.00
C VAL A 378 27.05 36.77 20.90
N GLY A 379 26.53 37.82 21.53
CA GLY A 379 27.27 38.72 22.42
C GLY A 379 26.35 39.80 23.00
N PRO A 380 26.80 40.53 24.04
CA PRO A 380 25.99 41.54 24.72
C PRO A 380 25.56 42.69 23.80
N GLU A 381 26.36 42.99 22.77
CA GLU A 381 26.06 44.04 21.78
C GLU A 381 24.89 43.72 20.85
N HIS A 382 24.56 42.43 20.65
CA HIS A 382 23.49 41.97 19.74
C HIS A 382 22.37 41.22 20.48
N GLU A 383 22.28 41.33 21.81
CA GLU A 383 21.29 40.61 22.62
C GLU A 383 19.85 40.95 22.22
N GLY A 384 19.58 42.22 21.91
CA GLY A 384 18.27 42.67 21.43
C GLY A 384 17.84 41.99 20.12
N LEU A 385 18.77 41.90 19.16
CA LEU A 385 18.54 41.24 17.86
C LEU A 385 18.34 39.73 18.04
N LEU A 386 19.15 39.08 18.89
CA LEU A 386 19.01 37.67 19.22
C LEU A 386 17.61 37.38 19.78
N ARG A 387 17.15 38.20 20.73
CA ARG A 387 15.83 38.05 21.35
C ARG A 387 14.70 38.18 20.34
N GLU A 388 14.77 39.16 19.45
CA GLU A 388 13.76 39.37 18.40
C GLU A 388 13.69 38.18 17.44
N GLN A 389 14.83 37.73 16.92
CA GLN A 389 14.89 36.61 15.99
C GLN A 389 14.52 35.27 16.64
N VAL A 390 14.88 35.03 17.90
CA VAL A 390 14.44 33.82 18.64
C VAL A 390 12.93 33.81 18.81
N LYS A 391 12.33 34.95 19.14
CA LYS A 391 10.87 35.09 19.26
C LYS A 391 10.18 34.80 17.93
N GLU A 392 10.65 35.41 16.84
CA GLU A 392 10.13 35.17 15.50
C GLU A 392 10.27 33.70 15.07
N ALA A 393 11.44 33.10 15.33
CA ALA A 393 11.69 31.70 14.99
C ALA A 393 10.77 30.74 15.74
N LEU A 394 10.50 31.02 17.03
CA LEU A 394 9.54 30.26 17.82
C LEU A 394 8.11 30.47 17.33
N GLU A 395 7.69 31.69 16.98
CA GLU A 395 6.33 31.93 16.46
C GLU A 395 6.11 31.19 15.14
N VAL A 396 7.03 31.30 14.19
CA VAL A 396 6.93 30.64 12.89
C VAL A 396 7.09 29.11 13.00
N GLY A 397 8.01 28.66 13.85
CA GLY A 397 8.28 27.24 14.11
C GLY A 397 7.31 26.60 15.12
N LYS A 398 6.22 27.29 15.50
CA LYS A 398 5.18 26.83 16.43
C LYS A 398 5.72 26.37 17.79
N GLY A 399 6.67 27.10 18.33
CA GLY A 399 7.34 26.88 19.61
C GLY A 399 8.59 26.01 19.52
N VAL A 400 9.11 25.74 18.32
CA VAL A 400 10.39 25.08 18.09
C VAL A 400 11.28 26.00 17.25
N LEU A 401 12.55 26.14 17.65
CA LEU A 401 13.59 26.72 16.79
C LEU A 401 14.77 25.76 16.67
N LYS A 402 15.59 25.96 15.65
CA LYS A 402 16.87 25.30 15.49
C LYS A 402 17.97 26.35 15.38
N VAL A 403 19.11 26.10 16.01
CA VAL A 403 20.28 26.99 16.00
C VAL A 403 21.40 26.28 15.27
N LEU A 404 21.90 26.87 14.19
CA LEU A 404 23.03 26.36 13.42
C LEU A 404 24.27 27.21 13.68
N ARG A 405 25.35 26.61 14.17
CA ARG A 405 26.62 27.32 14.35
C ARG A 405 27.30 27.53 13.00
N LEU A 406 27.59 28.78 12.67
CA LEU A 406 28.28 29.14 11.43
C LEU A 406 29.80 28.99 11.58
N GLY A 407 30.49 28.62 10.50
CA GLY A 407 31.95 28.45 10.47
C GLY A 407 32.46 27.09 10.93
N THR A 408 31.58 26.13 11.24
CA THR A 408 31.93 24.75 11.55
C THR A 408 31.42 23.81 10.46
N VAL A 409 32.32 23.19 9.70
CA VAL A 409 31.96 22.28 8.60
C VAL A 409 31.24 21.06 9.19
N GLY A 410 30.02 20.78 8.72
CA GLY A 410 29.21 19.64 9.17
C GLY A 410 28.45 19.84 10.49
N ALA A 411 28.31 21.08 10.99
CA ALA A 411 27.49 21.35 12.17
C ALA A 411 26.02 20.94 11.95
N LYS A 412 25.48 20.15 12.88
CA LYS A 412 24.06 19.80 12.91
C LYS A 412 23.29 20.88 13.70
N PRO A 413 22.09 21.28 13.27
CA PRO A 413 21.29 22.26 14.00
C PRO A 413 20.89 21.71 15.38
N GLU A 414 21.10 22.53 16.41
CA GLU A 414 20.64 22.24 17.77
C GLU A 414 19.18 22.67 17.92
N VAL A 415 18.33 21.80 18.46
CA VAL A 415 16.91 22.10 18.63
C VAL A 415 16.70 22.80 19.97
N PHE A 416 15.88 23.84 19.98
CA PHE A 416 15.34 24.51 21.16
C PHE A 416 13.81 24.55 21.07
N SER A 417 13.11 24.34 22.17
CA SER A 417 11.64 24.20 22.17
C SER A 417 11.04 24.82 23.41
N THR A 418 10.01 25.65 23.24
CA THR A 418 9.20 26.14 24.36
C THR A 418 8.30 25.05 24.92
N HIS A 419 8.11 23.94 24.20
CA HIS A 419 7.20 22.87 24.62
C HIS A 419 7.92 21.74 25.33
N ARG A 420 9.15 21.43 24.93
CA ARG A 420 9.83 20.18 25.30
C ARG A 420 11.34 20.32 25.41
N ALA A 421 11.82 20.63 26.60
CA ALA A 421 13.24 20.62 26.91
C ALA A 421 13.56 20.01 28.28
N CYS A 422 14.76 19.48 28.41
CA CYS A 422 15.28 18.99 29.67
C CYS A 422 15.51 20.18 30.63
N PRO A 423 14.93 20.20 31.84
CA PRO A 423 15.17 21.28 32.80
C PRO A 423 16.60 21.29 33.38
N SER A 424 17.32 20.16 33.31
CA SER A 424 18.68 20.02 33.87
C SER A 424 19.77 20.42 32.87
N CYS A 425 19.82 19.76 31.71
CA CYS A 425 20.84 20.07 30.69
C CYS A 425 20.34 20.98 29.57
N GLY A 426 19.09 21.45 29.63
CA GLY A 426 18.45 22.36 28.67
C GLY A 426 18.14 21.79 27.27
N LYS A 427 18.57 20.56 26.96
CA LYS A 427 18.45 19.97 25.63
C LYS A 427 16.98 19.88 25.22
N SER A 428 16.62 20.37 24.04
CA SER A 428 15.25 20.24 23.55
C SER A 428 15.02 18.98 22.73
N PHE A 429 13.77 18.52 22.76
CA PHE A 429 13.33 17.30 22.11
C PHE A 429 12.20 17.60 21.13
N PRO A 430 12.14 16.88 19.99
CA PRO A 430 11.03 17.00 19.07
C PRO A 430 9.74 16.44 19.68
N GLU A 431 8.60 16.76 19.06
CA GLU A 431 7.32 16.12 19.40
C GLU A 431 7.40 14.60 19.17
N LEU A 432 6.69 13.83 20.01
CA LEU A 432 6.64 12.38 19.86
C LEU A 432 5.87 12.01 18.59
N ASP A 433 6.56 11.32 17.68
CA ASP A 433 6.00 10.72 16.48
C ASP A 433 5.90 9.20 16.68
N PRO A 434 4.83 8.51 16.25
CA PRO A 434 4.74 7.05 16.33
C PRO A 434 5.96 6.32 15.75
N ARG A 435 6.63 6.87 14.73
CA ARG A 435 7.83 6.29 14.11
C ARG A 435 9.03 6.25 15.06
N LEU A 436 9.09 7.12 16.06
CA LEU A 436 10.12 7.10 17.11
C LEU A 436 10.07 5.81 17.91
N PHE A 437 8.89 5.23 18.08
CA PHE A 437 8.70 3.96 18.78
C PHE A 437 8.70 2.75 17.84
N SER A 438 9.21 2.90 16.62
CA SER A 438 9.28 1.82 15.64
C SER A 438 10.72 1.42 15.41
N PHE A 439 11.12 0.23 15.85
CA PHE A 439 12.41 -0.34 15.49
C PHE A 439 12.50 -0.76 14.01
N ASN A 440 11.40 -0.70 13.25
CA ASN A 440 11.38 -0.83 11.79
C ASN A 440 11.61 0.49 11.05
N SER A 441 11.79 1.61 11.76
CA SER A 441 12.01 2.92 11.15
C SER A 441 13.35 3.50 11.60
N LYS A 442 14.04 4.18 10.67
CA LYS A 442 15.25 4.96 10.95
C LYS A 442 15.10 5.97 12.09
N HIS A 443 13.87 6.43 12.33
CA HIS A 443 13.57 7.39 13.38
C HIS A 443 13.61 6.77 14.78
N GLY A 444 13.29 5.49 14.92
CA GLY A 444 13.10 4.84 16.21
C GLY A 444 14.10 3.76 16.54
N TRP A 445 14.72 3.15 15.52
CA TRP A 445 15.64 2.04 15.73
C TRP A 445 16.90 2.42 16.49
N CYS A 446 17.53 1.44 17.14
CA CYS A 446 18.88 1.61 17.67
C CYS A 446 19.87 1.75 16.49
N ASN A 447 20.72 2.77 16.53
CA ASN A 447 21.67 3.05 15.45
C ASN A 447 22.80 2.01 15.34
N SER A 448 23.01 1.19 16.38
CA SER A 448 24.05 0.14 16.36
C SER A 448 23.54 -1.18 15.79
N CYS A 449 22.28 -1.54 16.03
CA CYS A 449 21.70 -2.82 15.58
C CYS A 449 20.62 -2.68 14.50
N PHE A 450 20.32 -1.44 14.07
CA PHE A 450 19.28 -1.12 13.09
C PHE A 450 17.91 -1.73 13.42
N GLY A 451 17.61 -1.87 14.71
CA GLY A 451 16.33 -2.36 15.21
C GLY A 451 16.19 -3.88 15.33
N THR A 452 17.25 -4.66 15.10
CA THR A 452 17.23 -6.11 15.31
C THR A 452 17.31 -6.50 16.80
N GLY A 453 17.94 -5.65 17.62
CA GLY A 453 18.23 -5.94 19.03
C GLY A 453 19.46 -6.83 19.24
N LEU A 454 20.06 -7.33 18.17
CA LEU A 454 21.21 -8.24 18.19
C LEU A 454 22.44 -7.54 17.64
N VAL A 455 23.63 -8.06 17.97
CA VAL A 455 24.86 -7.61 17.32
C VAL A 455 24.77 -7.94 15.83
N VAL A 456 24.87 -6.91 14.98
CA VAL A 456 25.00 -7.05 13.54
C VAL A 456 26.41 -6.64 13.16
N GLY A 457 27.02 -7.34 12.20
CA GLY A 457 28.34 -7.00 11.67
C GLY A 457 28.37 -5.61 11.03
N LYS A 458 29.50 -5.24 10.40
CA LYS A 458 29.62 -3.96 9.69
C LYS A 458 28.71 -3.95 8.45
N VAL A 459 27.47 -3.48 8.62
CA VAL A 459 26.49 -3.32 7.53
C VAL A 459 26.30 -1.84 7.24
N LYS A 460 26.32 -1.48 5.96
CA LYS A 460 26.05 -0.11 5.51
C LYS A 460 24.54 0.18 5.61
N GLU A 461 24.15 1.42 5.87
CA GLU A 461 22.74 1.81 6.02
C GLU A 461 21.85 1.43 4.82
N GLU A 462 22.43 1.40 3.62
CA GLU A 462 21.75 1.06 2.36
C GLU A 462 21.40 -0.44 2.26
N GLU A 463 22.11 -1.31 2.98
CA GLU A 463 21.95 -2.78 3.00
C GLU A 463 21.07 -3.24 4.18
N VAL A 464 20.52 -2.31 4.96
CA VAL A 464 19.73 -2.62 6.17
C VAL A 464 18.40 -3.30 5.85
N HIS A 465 17.87 -3.12 4.65
CA HIS A 465 16.68 -3.85 4.19
C HIS A 465 16.98 -5.34 3.95
N ASP A 466 18.22 -5.68 3.58
CA ASP A 466 18.66 -7.05 3.34
C ASP A 466 18.97 -7.79 4.66
N LEU A 467 19.20 -7.06 5.76
CA LEU A 467 19.37 -7.65 7.10
C LEU A 467 18.14 -8.44 7.58
N ASP A 468 16.94 -8.07 7.12
CA ASP A 468 15.70 -8.80 7.44
C ASP A 468 15.50 -10.05 6.56
N LEU A 469 16.23 -10.14 5.44
CA LEU A 469 16.10 -11.18 4.40
C LEU A 469 17.31 -12.14 4.31
N ALA A 470 18.44 -11.79 4.93
CA ALA A 470 19.68 -12.57 4.88
C ALA A 470 19.48 -13.98 5.44
N SER A 471 20.05 -14.97 4.73
CA SER A 471 19.91 -16.40 5.00
C SER A 471 20.37 -16.80 6.41
N MET A 472 19.72 -17.84 6.93
CA MET A 472 19.79 -18.35 8.29
C MET A 472 21.10 -19.09 8.64
N ASP A 473 22.25 -18.62 8.16
CA ASP A 473 23.48 -19.43 8.24
C ASP A 473 24.38 -19.07 9.43
N GLU A 474 24.27 -17.87 10.00
CA GLU A 474 24.93 -17.50 11.25
C GLU A 474 24.02 -16.59 12.08
N GLU A 475 23.30 -17.14 13.07
CA GLU A 475 22.50 -16.33 14.00
C GLU A 475 23.43 -15.62 15.01
N PRO A 476 23.55 -14.28 14.97
CA PRO A 476 24.19 -13.56 16.07
C PRO A 476 23.28 -13.69 17.29
N THR A 477 23.73 -14.46 18.28
CA THR A 477 22.99 -14.70 19.52
C THR A 477 23.24 -13.61 20.57
N GLU A 478 24.23 -12.76 20.34
CA GLU A 478 24.60 -11.71 21.29
C GLU A 478 23.64 -10.52 21.22
N THR A 479 23.12 -10.15 22.39
CA THR A 479 22.31 -8.96 22.60
C THR A 479 23.11 -7.70 22.29
N CYS A 480 22.52 -6.76 21.56
CA CYS A 480 23.18 -5.49 21.24
C CYS A 480 23.51 -4.70 22.53
N PRO A 481 24.79 -4.36 22.80
CA PRO A 481 25.18 -3.68 24.03
C PRO A 481 24.71 -2.23 24.10
N SER A 482 24.43 -1.58 22.96
CA SER A 482 23.97 -0.19 22.94
C SER A 482 22.52 -0.03 23.39
N CYS A 483 21.66 -1.00 23.00
CA CYS A 483 20.24 -0.97 23.34
C CYS A 483 19.81 -2.04 24.35
N GLU A 484 20.72 -2.93 24.75
CA GLU A 484 20.44 -4.08 25.64
C GLU A 484 19.25 -4.92 25.13
N GLY A 485 19.15 -5.09 23.81
CA GLY A 485 18.07 -5.85 23.17
C GLY A 485 16.77 -5.07 22.95
N ALA A 486 16.64 -3.85 23.47
CA ALA A 486 15.42 -3.03 23.37
C ALA A 486 15.07 -2.57 21.95
N ARG A 487 15.97 -2.73 20.96
CA ARG A 487 15.81 -2.40 19.53
C ARG A 487 15.62 -0.90 19.21
N LEU A 488 15.41 -0.06 20.21
CA LEU A 488 15.07 1.35 20.06
C LEU A 488 16.25 2.28 20.41
N ASN A 489 16.23 3.49 19.86
CA ASN A 489 17.20 4.52 20.20
C ASN A 489 17.01 5.05 21.64
N PRO A 490 18.01 5.76 22.20
CA PRO A 490 17.93 6.28 23.56
C PRO A 490 16.75 7.22 23.82
N VAL A 491 16.32 8.02 22.83
CA VAL A 491 15.22 8.98 22.99
C VAL A 491 13.88 8.25 23.16
N ALA A 492 13.62 7.22 22.34
CA ALA A 492 12.42 6.40 22.43
C ALA A 492 12.37 5.60 23.73
N ARG A 493 13.52 5.08 24.18
CA ARG A 493 13.65 4.34 25.46
C ARG A 493 13.40 5.23 26.68
N ALA A 494 13.63 6.53 26.57
CA ALA A 494 13.43 7.49 27.66
C ALA A 494 11.98 8.00 27.76
N VAL A 495 11.04 7.53 26.93
CA VAL A 495 9.61 7.87 27.12
C VAL A 495 8.97 6.80 27.99
N ARG A 496 8.29 7.24 29.04
CA ARG A 496 7.65 6.37 30.04
C ARG A 496 6.14 6.62 30.07
N PHE A 497 5.37 5.55 30.20
CA PHE A 497 3.95 5.60 30.50
C PHE A 497 3.72 4.74 31.74
N ALA A 498 3.09 5.32 32.78
CA ALA A 498 3.04 4.73 34.13
C ALA A 498 4.43 4.25 34.61
N ASP A 499 5.43 5.14 34.48
CA ASP A 499 6.85 4.93 34.81
C ASP A 499 7.57 3.78 34.08
N ARG A 500 6.92 3.13 33.10
CA ARG A 500 7.52 2.06 32.31
C ARG A 500 7.81 2.51 30.89
N PRO A 501 9.03 2.28 30.35
CA PRO A 501 9.28 2.51 28.94
C PRO A 501 8.72 1.36 28.07
N ILE A 502 8.45 1.65 26.79
CA ILE A 502 7.74 0.69 25.91
C ILE A 502 8.45 -0.65 25.78
N HIS A 503 9.79 -0.64 25.71
CA HIS A 503 10.59 -1.85 25.57
C HIS A 503 10.54 -2.74 26.83
N ALA A 504 10.51 -2.12 28.02
CA ALA A 504 10.36 -2.85 29.27
C ALA A 504 8.96 -3.46 29.41
N LEU A 505 7.92 -2.77 28.92
CA LEU A 505 6.58 -3.32 28.85
C LEU A 505 6.51 -4.52 27.90
N THR A 506 7.11 -4.42 26.70
CA THR A 506 7.10 -5.52 25.73
C THR A 506 7.99 -6.70 26.10
N ALA A 507 8.97 -6.52 26.97
CA ALA A 507 9.75 -7.64 27.53
C ALA A 507 8.92 -8.52 28.48
N GLY A 508 7.78 -8.03 28.96
CA GLY A 508 6.83 -8.80 29.76
C GLY A 508 6.05 -9.83 28.94
N SER A 509 5.56 -10.86 29.63
CA SER A 509 4.66 -11.85 29.03
C SER A 509 3.32 -11.25 28.62
N VAL A 510 2.60 -11.91 27.71
CA VAL A 510 1.22 -11.55 27.33
C VAL A 510 0.36 -11.36 28.57
N ASP A 511 0.45 -12.25 29.56
CA ASP A 511 -0.29 -12.14 30.82
C ASP A 511 0.08 -10.89 31.62
N ALA A 512 1.38 -10.62 31.79
CA ALA A 512 1.85 -9.44 32.52
C ALA A 512 1.42 -8.13 31.84
N VAL A 513 1.41 -8.11 30.50
CA VAL A 513 0.95 -6.93 29.74
C VAL A 513 -0.57 -6.81 29.79
N ALA A 514 -1.31 -7.91 29.76
CA ALA A 514 -2.77 -7.91 29.93
C ALA A 514 -3.17 -7.36 31.30
N ASP A 515 -2.47 -7.76 32.36
CA ASP A 515 -2.70 -7.24 33.70
C ASP A 515 -2.34 -5.76 33.81
N PHE A 516 -1.26 -5.33 33.16
CA PHE A 516 -0.92 -3.91 33.06
C PHE A 516 -2.03 -3.10 32.35
N VAL A 517 -2.56 -3.59 31.22
CA VAL A 517 -3.65 -2.94 30.47
C VAL A 517 -4.93 -2.87 31.29
N LYS A 518 -5.30 -3.93 32.01
CA LYS A 518 -6.46 -3.95 32.91
C LYS A 518 -6.30 -3.02 34.11
N GLY A 519 -5.07 -2.89 34.63
CA GLY A 519 -4.72 -2.06 35.77
C GLY A 519 -4.49 -0.58 35.46
N MET A 520 -4.67 -0.13 34.22
CA MET A 520 -4.46 1.27 33.84
C MET A 520 -5.48 2.18 34.52
N ALA A 521 -5.00 2.99 35.48
CA ALA A 521 -5.77 4.06 36.10
C ALA A 521 -5.70 5.33 35.25
N LEU A 522 -6.49 5.39 34.17
CA LEU A 522 -6.60 6.57 33.31
C LEU A 522 -7.57 7.59 33.90
N THR A 523 -7.26 8.89 33.82
CA THR A 523 -8.14 9.94 34.36
C THR A 523 -8.49 11.02 33.34
N GLY A 524 -9.73 11.53 33.41
CA GLY A 524 -10.22 12.64 32.60
C GLY A 524 -9.95 12.46 31.10
N ARG A 525 -9.15 13.37 30.53
CA ARG A 525 -8.82 13.39 29.08
C ARG A 525 -8.06 12.15 28.60
N GLU A 526 -7.34 11.46 29.47
CA GLU A 526 -6.58 10.26 29.10
C GLU A 526 -7.51 9.11 28.71
N VAL A 527 -8.64 8.99 29.41
CA VAL A 527 -9.67 7.97 29.14
C VAL A 527 -10.20 8.16 27.72
N ASP A 528 -10.54 9.38 27.32
CA ASP A 528 -11.10 9.64 26.00
C ASP A 528 -10.10 9.37 24.86
N ILE A 529 -8.81 9.61 25.10
CA ILE A 529 -7.76 9.36 24.11
C ILE A 529 -7.47 7.87 23.96
N ALA A 530 -7.46 7.11 25.05
CA ALA A 530 -7.00 5.73 25.06
C ALA A 530 -8.12 4.68 25.07
N ARG A 531 -9.40 5.06 25.22
CA ARG A 531 -10.54 4.14 25.30
C ARG A 531 -10.51 3.03 24.24
N ASP A 532 -10.48 3.43 22.98
CA ASP A 532 -10.52 2.48 21.85
C ASP A 532 -9.23 1.66 21.77
N ILE A 533 -8.08 2.29 22.08
CA ILE A 533 -6.76 1.65 22.06
C ILE A 533 -6.67 0.56 23.15
N VAL A 534 -7.15 0.85 24.36
CA VAL A 534 -7.16 -0.08 25.50
C VAL A 534 -8.13 -1.21 25.24
N SER A 535 -9.32 -0.94 24.68
CA SER A 535 -10.27 -1.98 24.28
C SER A 535 -9.65 -2.96 23.28
N GLU A 536 -8.98 -2.44 22.25
CA GLU A 536 -8.36 -3.25 21.21
C GLU A 536 -7.16 -4.06 21.74
N LEU A 537 -6.31 -3.44 22.57
CA LEU A 537 -5.22 -4.13 23.27
C LEU A 537 -5.76 -5.28 24.14
N GLY A 538 -6.78 -5.01 24.94
CA GLY A 538 -7.40 -5.99 25.82
C GLY A 538 -7.98 -7.17 25.05
N SER A 539 -8.68 -6.91 23.94
CA SER A 539 -9.23 -7.97 23.09
C SER A 539 -8.13 -8.85 22.48
N ARG A 540 -7.08 -8.26 21.91
CA ARG A 540 -5.98 -9.00 21.27
C ARG A 540 -5.14 -9.81 22.26
N LEU A 541 -4.84 -9.23 23.42
CA LEU A 541 -4.18 -9.94 24.51
C LEU A 541 -5.06 -11.11 24.99
N GLY A 542 -6.37 -10.89 25.12
CA GLY A 542 -7.33 -11.94 25.46
C GLY A 542 -7.34 -13.11 24.47
N PHE A 543 -7.28 -12.84 23.16
CA PHE A 543 -7.17 -13.91 22.16
C PHE A 543 -5.88 -14.71 22.29
N LEU A 544 -4.73 -14.05 22.55
CA LEU A 544 -3.46 -14.74 22.81
C LEU A 544 -3.53 -15.63 24.06
N GLN A 545 -4.22 -15.18 25.12
CA GLN A 545 -4.45 -15.98 26.32
C GLN A 545 -5.33 -17.20 26.02
N GLN A 546 -6.41 -17.02 25.24
CA GLN A 546 -7.32 -18.11 24.86
C GLN A 546 -6.64 -19.21 24.05
N VAL A 547 -5.67 -18.86 23.21
CA VAL A 547 -4.86 -19.85 22.46
C VAL A 547 -3.64 -20.36 23.23
N GLY A 548 -3.58 -20.13 24.56
CA GLY A 548 -2.54 -20.67 25.43
C GLY A 548 -1.15 -20.03 25.27
N LEU A 549 -1.08 -18.77 24.83
CA LEU A 549 0.18 -18.05 24.61
C LEU A 549 0.47 -16.97 25.67
N GLY A 550 -0.20 -17.03 26.82
CA GLY A 550 -0.03 -16.08 27.94
C GLY A 550 1.41 -15.92 28.43
N TYR A 551 2.21 -16.98 28.32
CA TYR A 551 3.61 -17.03 28.77
C TYR A 551 4.60 -16.30 27.84
N LEU A 552 4.23 -16.00 26.59
CA LEU A 552 5.15 -15.42 25.61
C LEU A 552 5.44 -13.95 25.91
N ALA A 553 6.72 -13.57 25.90
CA ALA A 553 7.12 -12.16 25.87
C ALA A 553 6.72 -11.50 24.54
N LEU A 554 6.21 -10.27 24.60
CA LEU A 554 5.78 -9.54 23.41
C LEU A 554 6.96 -9.15 22.48
N ASP A 555 8.15 -8.94 23.02
CA ASP A 555 9.36 -8.63 22.25
C ASP A 555 10.12 -9.88 21.74
N ARG A 556 9.62 -11.09 22.06
CA ARG A 556 10.21 -12.35 21.58
C ARG A 556 10.28 -12.35 20.06
N ALA A 557 11.47 -12.64 19.53
CA ALA A 557 11.73 -12.59 18.10
C ALA A 557 10.99 -13.71 17.35
N ALA A 558 10.36 -13.38 16.22
CA ALA A 558 9.57 -14.32 15.43
C ALA A 558 10.34 -15.57 14.98
N PRO A 559 11.64 -15.50 14.61
CA PRO A 559 12.42 -16.69 14.25
C PRO A 559 12.57 -17.73 15.38
N THR A 560 12.43 -17.30 16.64
CA THR A 560 12.59 -18.16 17.83
C THR A 560 11.32 -18.91 18.22
N LEU A 561 10.22 -18.68 17.50
CA LEU A 561 8.93 -19.33 17.76
C LEU A 561 8.93 -20.73 17.17
N SER A 562 8.37 -21.69 17.92
CA SER A 562 8.02 -23.00 17.39
C SER A 562 6.93 -22.88 16.32
N GLY A 563 6.81 -23.91 15.47
CA GLY A 563 5.74 -23.95 14.45
C GLY A 563 4.34 -23.81 15.05
N GLY A 564 4.08 -24.49 16.17
CA GLY A 564 2.80 -24.39 16.90
C GLY A 564 2.56 -23.01 17.52
N GLU A 565 3.57 -22.37 18.11
CA GLU A 565 3.45 -20.99 18.63
C GLU A 565 3.14 -20.00 17.51
N ALA A 566 3.86 -20.06 16.38
CA ALA A 566 3.64 -19.20 15.23
C ALA A 566 2.23 -19.39 14.64
N GLN A 567 1.76 -20.63 14.57
CA GLN A 567 0.42 -20.97 14.12
C GLN A 567 -0.67 -20.38 15.04
N ARG A 568 -0.52 -20.54 16.36
CA ARG A 568 -1.47 -20.00 17.34
C ARG A 568 -1.46 -18.47 17.39
N ILE A 569 -0.31 -17.83 17.19
CA ILE A 569 -0.22 -16.37 17.03
C ILE A 569 -1.04 -15.91 15.82
N ARG A 570 -0.87 -16.59 14.68
CA ARG A 570 -1.65 -16.27 13.48
C ARG A 570 -3.13 -16.50 13.70
N LEU A 571 -3.52 -17.58 14.37
CA LEU A 571 -4.91 -17.84 14.75
C LEU A 571 -5.49 -16.71 15.62
N ALA A 572 -4.79 -16.30 16.67
CA ALA A 572 -5.22 -15.19 17.53
C ALA A 572 -5.33 -13.86 16.76
N ALA A 573 -4.40 -13.59 15.83
CA ALA A 573 -4.47 -12.40 14.97
C ALA A 573 -5.69 -12.44 14.03
N GLN A 574 -6.04 -13.61 13.50
CA GLN A 574 -7.24 -13.78 12.66
C GLN A 574 -8.53 -13.68 13.47
N LEU A 575 -8.57 -14.20 14.71
CA LEU A 575 -9.71 -14.03 15.62
C LEU A 575 -9.92 -12.57 16.03
N GLY A 576 -8.84 -11.78 16.11
CA GLY A 576 -8.89 -10.34 16.28
C GLY A 576 -9.35 -9.56 15.05
N SER A 577 -9.33 -10.18 13.86
CA SER A 577 -9.87 -9.57 12.65
C SER A 577 -11.39 -9.76 12.62
N SER A 578 -12.16 -8.68 12.43
CA SER A 578 -13.62 -8.73 12.36
C SER A 578 -14.14 -9.28 11.02
N LEU A 579 -13.44 -10.28 10.44
CA LEU A 579 -13.76 -10.85 9.13
C LEU A 579 -14.92 -11.85 9.24
N THR A 580 -15.90 -11.72 8.35
CA THR A 580 -17.06 -12.62 8.26
C THR A 580 -17.13 -13.24 6.88
N GLY A 581 -17.60 -14.50 6.80
CA GLY A 581 -17.76 -15.20 5.52
C GLY A 581 -16.46 -15.73 4.91
N VAL A 582 -15.38 -15.82 5.70
CA VAL A 582 -14.09 -16.39 5.31
C VAL A 582 -14.06 -17.89 5.65
N CYS A 583 -13.46 -18.69 4.78
CA CYS A 583 -13.15 -20.10 5.04
C CYS A 583 -11.72 -20.22 5.59
N TYR A 584 -11.60 -20.52 6.88
CA TYR A 584 -10.32 -20.79 7.52
C TYR A 584 -9.92 -22.26 7.33
N ILE A 585 -8.69 -22.48 6.87
CA ILE A 585 -8.14 -23.82 6.63
C ILE A 585 -6.90 -23.95 7.52
N LEU A 586 -6.96 -24.87 8.49
CA LEU A 586 -5.94 -25.05 9.52
C LEU A 586 -5.22 -26.39 9.33
N ASP A 587 -3.89 -26.36 9.39
CA ASP A 587 -3.05 -27.57 9.29
C ASP A 587 -2.66 -28.07 10.69
N GLU A 588 -3.31 -29.15 11.15
CA GLU A 588 -2.99 -29.81 12.44
C GLU A 588 -2.76 -28.83 13.62
N PRO A 589 -3.76 -27.99 13.97
CA PRO A 589 -3.59 -26.90 14.96
C PRO A 589 -3.29 -27.39 16.38
N THR A 590 -3.43 -28.70 16.64
CA THR A 590 -3.14 -29.36 17.91
C THR A 590 -1.65 -29.67 18.10
N ILE A 591 -0.80 -29.49 17.09
CA ILE A 591 0.64 -29.78 17.22
C ILE A 591 1.27 -28.89 18.28
N GLY A 592 2.03 -29.52 19.18
CA GLY A 592 2.74 -28.81 20.25
C GLY A 592 1.80 -28.19 21.30
N LEU A 593 0.54 -28.64 21.37
CA LEU A 593 -0.35 -28.40 22.49
C LEU A 593 -0.29 -29.58 23.46
N HIS A 594 -0.33 -29.27 24.76
CA HIS A 594 -0.52 -30.27 25.78
C HIS A 594 -1.98 -30.78 25.70
N PRO A 595 -2.29 -32.07 25.92
CA PRO A 595 -3.67 -32.60 25.77
C PRO A 595 -4.77 -31.93 26.60
N ARG A 596 -4.39 -31.08 27.56
CA ARG A 596 -5.30 -30.30 28.41
C ARG A 596 -5.62 -28.93 27.84
N ASP A 597 -4.71 -28.40 27.03
CA ASP A 597 -4.74 -27.06 26.44
C ASP A 597 -5.26 -27.19 25.00
#